data_AF-A0A7Y4SI01-F1
#
_entry.id   AF-A0A7Y4SI01-F1
#
_cell.length_a   1.000
_cell.length_b   1.000
_cell.length_c   1.000
_cell.angle_alpha   90.00
_cell.angle_beta   90.00
_cell.angle_gamma   90.00
#
_symmetry.space_group_name_H-M   'P 1'
#
loop_
_entity.id
_entity.type
_entity.pdbx_description
1 polymer ?
#
loop_
_entity_poly.entity_id
_entity_poly.type
_entity_poly.pdbx_seq_one_letter_code
_entity_poly.pdbx_strand_id
1 'polypeptide(L)'
;MTIKILTAVCGLYAAFVLSGCSIGMALSGNKQPNFDLISVGTPRNQVEAELGHPAATNESTEGKQEAIYKYEMGNSPNTGRAWVNFYVDLYTIGLAEPILTIVELLQGHDEETRIVYGPDNRILEIHGYSPPPVSKVVIKTESPASKEKAVIEAEELQKQYERQPDSGSAPASKAVIEAQELQEKFIEQKQKSPLTSAERLNSTPVQ
;
A
#
# COMPACT_ATOMS: atom_id res chain seq x y z
N MET A 1 -27.11 -8.67 38.69
CA MET A 1 -25.68 -8.34 38.47
C MET A 1 -25.11 -9.09 37.27
N THR A 2 -25.46 -10.36 37.09
CA THR A 2 -24.99 -11.28 36.03
C THR A 2 -25.28 -10.79 34.61
N ILE A 3 -26.47 -10.25 34.34
CA ILE A 3 -26.82 -9.73 33.00
C ILE A 3 -25.94 -8.53 32.61
N LYS A 4 -25.63 -7.62 33.55
CA LYS A 4 -24.79 -6.44 33.30
C LYS A 4 -23.33 -6.82 33.01
N ILE A 5 -22.82 -7.82 33.72
CA ILE A 5 -21.47 -8.37 33.50
C ILE A 5 -21.41 -9.06 32.14
N LEU A 6 -22.43 -9.87 31.80
CA LEU A 6 -22.51 -10.56 30.50
C LEU A 6 -22.56 -9.56 29.33
N THR A 7 -23.38 -8.50 29.43
CA THR A 7 -23.45 -7.47 28.38
C THR A 7 -22.14 -6.71 28.23
N ALA A 8 -21.43 -6.43 29.33
CA ALA A 8 -20.14 -5.73 29.28
C ALA A 8 -19.05 -6.60 28.64
N VAL A 9 -19.00 -7.90 28.98
CA VAL A 9 -18.05 -8.85 28.39
C VAL A 9 -18.31 -9.05 26.90
N CYS A 10 -19.58 -9.20 26.48
CA CYS A 10 -19.92 -9.30 25.06
C CYS A 10 -19.62 -8.01 24.29
N GLY A 11 -19.88 -6.83 24.89
CA GLY A 11 -19.56 -5.54 24.27
C GLY A 11 -18.06 -5.33 24.10
N LEU A 12 -17.26 -5.68 25.11
CA LEU A 12 -15.80 -5.61 25.04
C LEU A 12 -15.23 -6.60 24.02
N TYR A 13 -15.74 -7.83 23.98
CA TYR A 13 -15.35 -8.82 22.99
C TYR A 13 -15.67 -8.36 21.56
N ALA A 14 -16.86 -7.78 21.34
CA ALA A 14 -17.22 -7.23 20.04
C ALA A 14 -16.30 -6.07 19.62
N ALA A 15 -15.93 -5.18 20.55
CA ALA A 15 -14.98 -4.10 20.29
C ALA A 15 -13.58 -4.64 19.88
N PHE A 16 -13.11 -5.70 20.52
CA PHE A 16 -11.84 -6.35 20.17
C PHE A 16 -11.88 -7.15 18.86
N VAL A 17 -13.03 -7.69 18.46
CA VAL A 17 -13.17 -8.39 17.17
C VAL A 17 -13.30 -7.41 16.01
N LEU A 18 -13.85 -6.22 16.25
CA LEU A 18 -14.00 -5.16 15.25
C LEU A 18 -12.75 -4.27 15.11
N SER A 19 -11.81 -4.33 16.07
CA SER A 19 -10.52 -3.66 15.94
C SER A 19 -9.65 -4.33 14.88
N GLY A 20 -9.24 -3.58 13.86
CA GLY A 20 -8.30 -4.02 12.82
C GLY A 20 -8.91 -4.34 11.47
N CYS A 21 -10.18 -4.00 11.24
CA CYS A 21 -10.80 -4.05 9.91
C CYS A 21 -10.05 -3.14 8.95
N SER A 22 -9.74 -1.91 9.37
CA SER A 22 -9.02 -0.95 8.54
C SER A 22 -7.60 -1.41 8.17
N ILE A 23 -6.94 -2.15 9.08
CA ILE A 23 -5.60 -2.73 8.86
C ILE A 23 -5.68 -3.87 7.85
N GLY A 24 -6.64 -4.77 8.02
CA GLY A 24 -6.87 -5.87 7.10
C GLY A 24 -7.19 -5.37 5.69
N MET A 25 -8.01 -4.33 5.59
CA MET A 25 -8.34 -3.69 4.32
C MET A 25 -7.12 -3.07 3.65
N ALA A 26 -6.29 -2.35 4.41
CA ALA A 26 -5.05 -1.77 3.90
C ALA A 26 -4.01 -2.79 3.41
N LEU A 27 -3.99 -3.98 4.01
CA LEU A 27 -3.16 -5.12 3.57
C LEU A 27 -3.79 -5.94 2.44
N SER A 28 -5.04 -5.66 2.11
CA SER A 28 -5.79 -6.29 1.03
C SER A 28 -5.96 -5.33 -0.15
N GLY A 29 -6.62 -5.80 -1.20
CA GLY A 29 -6.85 -5.04 -2.42
C GLY A 29 -6.08 -5.60 -3.62
N ASN A 30 -6.20 -4.92 -4.75
CA ASN A 30 -5.66 -5.40 -6.02
C ASN A 30 -4.30 -4.75 -6.33
N LYS A 31 -3.34 -5.56 -6.77
CA LYS A 31 -2.04 -5.05 -7.20
C LYS A 31 -2.25 -4.12 -8.40
N GLN A 32 -1.69 -2.92 -8.32
CA GLN A 32 -1.74 -1.97 -9.44
C GLN A 32 -0.95 -2.53 -10.63
N PRO A 33 -1.49 -2.41 -11.86
CA PRO A 33 -0.79 -2.82 -13.06
C PRO A 33 0.51 -2.05 -13.27
N ASN A 34 1.52 -2.72 -13.82
CA ASN A 34 2.76 -2.06 -14.20
C ASN A 34 2.70 -1.56 -15.66
N PHE A 35 2.40 -0.27 -15.83
CA PHE A 35 2.30 0.35 -17.16
C PHE A 35 3.65 0.47 -17.88
N ASP A 36 4.78 0.42 -17.18
CA ASP A 36 6.12 0.45 -17.81
C ASP A 36 6.36 -0.81 -18.67
N LEU A 37 5.64 -1.89 -18.40
CA LEU A 37 5.70 -3.15 -19.15
C LEU A 37 4.72 -3.18 -20.33
N ILE A 38 3.87 -2.16 -20.47
CA ILE A 38 2.80 -2.09 -21.47
C ILE A 38 3.13 -0.93 -22.42
N SER A 39 3.99 -1.21 -23.39
CA SER A 39 4.37 -0.25 -24.43
C SER A 39 4.00 -0.75 -25.84
N VAL A 40 4.03 0.14 -26.83
CA VAL A 40 3.86 -0.24 -28.24
C VAL A 40 4.82 -1.38 -28.60
N GLY A 41 4.32 -2.40 -29.29
CA GLY A 41 5.05 -3.63 -29.64
C GLY A 41 4.99 -4.75 -28.59
N THR A 42 4.45 -4.51 -27.39
CA THR A 42 4.27 -5.55 -26.36
C THR A 42 3.31 -6.63 -26.85
N PRO A 43 3.60 -7.94 -26.66
CA PRO A 43 2.69 -9.00 -27.06
C PRO A 43 1.52 -9.11 -26.07
N ARG A 44 0.32 -9.45 -26.57
CA ARG A 44 -0.91 -9.53 -25.76
C ARG A 44 -0.77 -10.36 -24.49
N ASN A 45 -0.06 -11.48 -24.53
CA ASN A 45 0.13 -12.34 -23.36
C ASN A 45 0.82 -11.62 -22.18
N GLN A 46 1.73 -10.70 -22.48
CA GLN A 46 2.39 -9.89 -21.45
C GLN A 46 1.45 -8.80 -20.92
N VAL A 47 0.61 -8.22 -21.77
CA VAL A 47 -0.43 -7.28 -21.35
C VAL A 47 -1.43 -7.96 -20.42
N GLU A 48 -1.92 -9.15 -20.79
CA GLU A 48 -2.87 -9.91 -19.97
C GLU A 48 -2.27 -10.43 -18.67
N ALA A 49 -0.94 -10.60 -18.61
CA ALA A 49 -0.25 -10.91 -17.36
C ALA A 49 -0.29 -9.74 -16.35
N GLU A 50 -0.34 -8.50 -16.84
CA GLU A 50 -0.34 -7.29 -16.01
C GLU A 50 -1.75 -6.72 -15.77
N LEU A 51 -2.61 -6.70 -16.78
CA LEU A 51 -3.97 -6.14 -16.73
C LEU A 51 -5.07 -7.19 -16.52
N GLY A 52 -4.74 -8.48 -16.57
CA GLY A 52 -5.72 -9.55 -16.60
C GLY A 52 -6.40 -9.70 -17.97
N HIS A 53 -7.49 -10.47 -18.01
CA HIS A 53 -8.23 -10.70 -19.26
C HIS A 53 -9.04 -9.46 -19.68
N PRO A 54 -9.19 -9.23 -20.98
CA PRO A 54 -9.97 -8.10 -21.48
C PRO A 54 -11.45 -8.24 -21.10
N ALA A 55 -12.05 -7.15 -20.63
CA ALA A 55 -13.47 -7.05 -20.33
C ALA A 55 -14.34 -7.13 -21.59
N ALA A 56 -13.82 -6.66 -22.72
CA ALA A 56 -14.45 -6.78 -24.02
C ALA A 56 -13.39 -6.78 -25.13
N THR A 57 -13.69 -7.44 -26.25
CA THR A 57 -12.85 -7.44 -27.44
C THR A 57 -13.72 -7.17 -28.66
N ASN A 58 -13.34 -6.19 -29.46
CA ASN A 58 -14.00 -5.82 -30.71
C ASN A 58 -13.03 -6.06 -31.87
N GLU A 59 -13.53 -6.64 -32.95
CA GLU A 59 -12.77 -6.66 -34.20
C GLU A 59 -12.94 -5.30 -34.89
N SER A 60 -11.82 -4.65 -35.17
CA SER A 60 -11.81 -3.40 -35.93
C SER A 60 -11.69 -3.71 -37.41
N THR A 61 -12.19 -2.79 -38.24
CA THR A 61 -12.00 -2.84 -39.68
C THR A 61 -10.50 -2.92 -40.00
N GLU A 62 -10.10 -3.76 -40.95
CA GLU A 62 -8.69 -4.02 -41.36
C GLU A 62 -7.91 -5.07 -40.54
N GLY A 63 -8.57 -5.98 -39.81
CA GLY A 63 -7.89 -7.12 -39.15
C GLY A 63 -7.10 -6.72 -37.89
N LYS A 64 -7.35 -5.51 -37.39
CA LYS A 64 -6.90 -5.06 -36.07
C LYS A 64 -7.91 -5.50 -35.03
N GLN A 65 -7.45 -5.78 -33.82
CA GLN A 65 -8.32 -6.17 -32.73
C GLN A 65 -8.20 -5.18 -31.58
N GLU A 66 -9.32 -4.63 -31.16
CA GLU A 66 -9.39 -3.71 -30.04
C GLU A 66 -9.83 -4.46 -28.79
N ALA A 67 -9.09 -4.33 -27.70
CA ALA A 67 -9.44 -4.91 -26.42
C ALA A 67 -9.54 -3.84 -25.33
N ILE A 68 -10.55 -4.00 -24.48
CA ILE A 68 -10.84 -3.11 -23.38
C ILE A 68 -10.45 -3.81 -22.08
N TYR A 69 -9.57 -3.20 -21.31
CA TYR A 69 -9.10 -3.70 -20.01
C TYR A 69 -9.63 -2.80 -18.90
N LYS A 70 -10.13 -3.42 -17.83
CA LYS A 70 -10.60 -2.75 -16.62
C LYS A 70 -9.77 -3.19 -15.44
N TYR A 71 -9.33 -2.25 -14.62
CA TYR A 71 -8.48 -2.51 -13.47
C TYR A 71 -8.71 -1.46 -12.39
N GLU A 72 -8.40 -1.82 -11.15
CA GLU A 72 -8.55 -0.94 -9.99
C GLU A 72 -7.22 -0.22 -9.69
N MET A 73 -7.29 1.08 -9.48
CA MET A 73 -6.16 1.93 -9.10
C MET A 73 -6.33 2.51 -7.69
N GLY A 74 -5.23 2.68 -6.95
CA GLY A 74 -5.24 3.37 -5.65
C GLY A 74 -5.57 2.49 -4.43
N ASN A 75 -5.91 1.22 -4.64
CA ASN A 75 -6.21 0.25 -3.58
C ASN A 75 -5.23 -0.93 -3.55
N SER A 76 -3.96 -0.67 -3.84
CA SER A 76 -2.95 -1.72 -3.72
C SER A 76 -2.66 -2.02 -2.24
N PRO A 77 -2.39 -3.30 -1.89
CA PRO A 77 -1.90 -3.67 -0.57
C PRO A 77 -0.70 -2.80 -0.16
N ASN A 78 -0.82 -2.13 0.99
CA ASN A 78 0.19 -1.19 1.45
C ASN A 78 0.46 -1.38 2.95
N THR A 79 1.60 -2.00 3.25
CA THR A 79 2.03 -2.23 4.63
C THR A 79 2.24 -0.93 5.42
N GLY A 80 2.70 0.14 4.78
CA GLY A 80 2.85 1.44 5.44
C GLY A 80 1.51 2.02 5.86
N ARG A 81 0.51 1.98 4.97
CA ARG A 81 -0.88 2.39 5.27
C ARG A 81 -1.48 1.56 6.41
N ALA A 82 -1.25 0.25 6.40
CA ALA A 82 -1.69 -0.65 7.46
C ALA A 82 -1.06 -0.32 8.84
N TRP A 83 0.23 0.02 8.88
CA TRP A 83 0.89 0.46 10.12
C TRP A 83 0.32 1.79 10.63
N VAL A 84 0.05 2.74 9.75
CA VAL A 84 -0.60 4.01 10.13
C VAL A 84 -1.96 3.72 10.77
N ASN A 85 -2.79 2.89 10.14
CA ASN A 85 -4.09 2.50 10.68
C ASN A 85 -3.93 1.82 12.06
N PHE A 86 -2.97 0.91 12.20
CA PHE A 86 -2.67 0.24 13.48
C PHE A 86 -2.28 1.22 14.59
N TYR A 87 -1.38 2.17 14.34
CA TYR A 87 -0.97 3.14 15.35
C TYR A 87 -2.07 4.12 15.72
N VAL A 88 -2.84 4.59 14.74
CA VAL A 88 -3.99 5.46 15.00
C VAL A 88 -5.04 4.71 15.82
N ASP A 89 -5.27 3.43 15.52
CA ASP A 89 -6.23 2.63 16.25
C ASP A 89 -5.79 2.34 17.69
N LEU A 90 -4.52 1.99 17.91
CA LEU A 90 -3.94 1.86 19.25
C LEU A 90 -4.02 3.16 20.04
N TYR A 91 -3.68 4.28 19.41
CA TYR A 91 -3.67 5.59 20.05
C TYR A 91 -5.08 6.05 20.45
N THR A 92 -6.08 5.70 19.65
CA THR A 92 -7.48 6.04 19.90
C THR A 92 -8.24 4.93 20.64
N ILE A 93 -7.58 3.84 21.04
CA ILE A 93 -8.16 2.68 21.71
C ILE A 93 -9.36 2.12 20.92
N GLY A 94 -9.20 1.93 19.60
CA GLY A 94 -10.26 1.36 18.77
C GLY A 94 -11.28 2.39 18.24
N LEU A 95 -11.24 3.65 18.69
CA LEU A 95 -12.29 4.63 18.35
C LEU A 95 -12.17 5.16 16.92
N ALA A 96 -10.99 5.10 16.31
CA ALA A 96 -10.79 5.54 14.92
C ALA A 96 -11.24 4.49 13.89
N GLU A 97 -11.34 3.21 14.26
CA GLU A 97 -11.70 2.12 13.34
C GLU A 97 -12.90 2.42 12.42
N PRO A 98 -14.07 2.95 12.90
CA PRO A 98 -15.20 3.21 12.01
C PRO A 98 -14.87 4.23 10.93
N ILE A 99 -14.05 5.24 11.24
CA ILE A 99 -13.64 6.27 10.28
C ILE A 99 -12.60 5.69 9.32
N LEU A 100 -11.56 5.02 9.83
CA LEU A 100 -10.50 4.42 9.02
C LEU A 100 -11.04 3.34 8.08
N THR A 101 -11.99 2.52 8.56
CA THR A 101 -12.65 1.50 7.74
C THR A 101 -13.44 2.13 6.61
N ILE A 102 -14.15 3.25 6.82
CA ILE A 102 -14.84 3.97 5.73
C ILE A 102 -13.82 4.53 4.73
N VAL A 103 -12.70 5.09 5.20
CA VAL A 103 -11.64 5.60 4.33
C VAL A 103 -11.08 4.48 3.44
N GLU A 104 -10.78 3.31 4.02
CA GLU A 104 -10.28 2.14 3.28
C GLU A 104 -11.37 1.53 2.37
N LEU A 105 -12.65 1.56 2.75
CA LEU A 105 -13.76 1.11 1.89
C LEU A 105 -13.94 1.98 0.66
N LEU A 106 -13.64 3.27 0.77
CA LEU A 106 -13.71 4.22 -0.35
C LEU A 106 -12.38 4.35 -1.07
N GLN A 107 -11.37 3.57 -0.68
CA GLN A 107 -10.06 3.57 -1.30
C GLN A 107 -10.09 2.73 -2.57
N GLY A 108 -9.70 3.36 -3.68
CA GLY A 108 -9.71 2.71 -4.99
C GLY A 108 -10.65 3.40 -5.96
N HIS A 109 -10.37 3.24 -7.24
CA HIS A 109 -11.24 3.65 -8.33
C HIS A 109 -10.97 2.74 -9.53
N ASP A 110 -12.03 2.41 -10.26
CA ASP A 110 -11.95 1.63 -11.48
C ASP A 110 -11.53 2.51 -12.65
N GLU A 111 -10.54 2.05 -13.38
CA GLU A 111 -10.02 2.69 -14.58
C GLU A 111 -10.15 1.75 -15.78
N GLU A 112 -10.22 2.33 -16.98
CA GLU A 112 -10.34 1.60 -18.23
C GLU A 112 -9.27 2.06 -19.23
N THR A 113 -8.61 1.09 -19.86
CA THR A 113 -7.68 1.32 -20.96
C THR A 113 -8.05 0.46 -22.16
N ARG A 114 -7.97 1.06 -23.34
CA ARG A 114 -8.28 0.46 -24.63
C ARG A 114 -6.99 0.27 -25.42
N ILE A 115 -6.74 -0.96 -25.82
CA ILE A 115 -5.50 -1.34 -26.51
C ILE A 115 -5.87 -1.89 -27.88
N VAL A 116 -5.27 -1.33 -28.92
CA VAL A 116 -5.43 -1.79 -30.30
C VAL A 116 -4.25 -2.70 -30.64
N TYR A 117 -4.57 -3.93 -31.01
CA TYR A 117 -3.62 -4.96 -31.43
C TYR A 117 -3.56 -5.08 -32.95
N GLY A 118 -2.35 -5.31 -33.45
CA GLY A 118 -2.10 -5.68 -34.84
C GLY A 118 -2.43 -7.15 -35.13
N PRO A 119 -2.33 -7.55 -36.41
CA PRO A 119 -2.57 -8.94 -36.83
C PRO A 119 -1.55 -9.93 -36.25
N ASP A 120 -0.41 -9.45 -35.75
CA ASP A 120 0.62 -10.21 -35.03
C ASP A 120 0.36 -10.29 -33.51
N ASN A 121 -0.80 -9.80 -33.05
CA ASN A 121 -1.24 -9.78 -31.65
C ASN A 121 -0.31 -8.97 -30.73
N ARG A 122 0.29 -7.91 -31.27
CA ARG A 122 1.11 -6.93 -30.55
C ARG A 122 0.42 -5.56 -30.48
N ILE A 123 0.73 -4.79 -29.45
CA ILE A 123 0.19 -3.44 -29.27
C ILE A 123 0.63 -2.55 -30.44
N LEU A 124 -0.34 -1.93 -31.11
CA LEU A 124 -0.11 -0.83 -32.05
C LEU A 124 -0.37 0.52 -31.38
N GLU A 125 -1.47 0.63 -30.63
CA GLU A 125 -1.90 1.87 -30.00
C GLU A 125 -2.52 1.59 -28.63
N ILE A 126 -2.35 2.55 -27.71
CA ILE A 126 -2.92 2.53 -26.37
C ILE A 126 -3.73 3.83 -26.22
N HIS A 127 -5.01 3.68 -25.90
CA HIS A 127 -5.98 4.75 -25.73
C HIS A 127 -6.55 4.68 -24.31
N GLY A 128 -6.73 5.82 -23.65
CA GLY A 128 -7.31 5.88 -22.30
C GLY A 128 -6.31 6.34 -21.23
N TYR A 129 -6.43 5.78 -20.03
CA TYR A 129 -5.71 6.25 -18.85
C TYR A 129 -4.20 5.97 -18.95
N SER A 130 -3.41 7.02 -19.15
CA SER A 130 -1.99 7.03 -18.78
C SER A 130 -1.91 7.53 -17.35
N PRO A 131 -1.47 6.70 -16.38
CA PRO A 131 -1.23 7.20 -15.03
C PRO A 131 -0.29 8.40 -15.10
N PRO A 132 -0.52 9.45 -14.30
CA PRO A 132 0.44 10.53 -14.20
C PRO A 132 1.79 9.92 -13.80
N PRO A 133 2.91 10.32 -14.45
CA PRO A 133 4.22 9.83 -14.09
C PRO A 133 4.41 10.07 -12.60
N VAL A 134 4.74 9.01 -11.85
CA VAL A 134 4.93 9.06 -10.41
C VAL A 134 5.82 10.26 -10.11
N SER A 135 5.26 11.30 -9.49
CA SER A 135 5.98 12.56 -9.34
C SER A 135 7.31 12.28 -8.64
N LYS A 136 8.40 12.91 -9.09
CA LYS A 136 9.77 12.69 -8.59
C LYS A 136 9.91 12.86 -7.07
N VAL A 137 8.90 13.42 -6.41
CA VAL A 137 8.76 13.51 -4.96
C VAL A 137 8.65 12.13 -4.30
N VAL A 138 7.99 11.15 -4.93
CA VAL A 138 7.84 9.79 -4.38
C VAL A 138 9.11 8.95 -4.55
N ILE A 139 9.81 9.09 -5.69
CA ILE A 139 11.10 8.41 -5.93
C ILE A 139 12.17 8.91 -4.95
N LYS A 140 12.09 10.19 -4.54
CA LYS A 140 13.06 10.73 -3.60
C LYS A 140 12.95 10.03 -2.24
N THR A 141 11.78 9.61 -1.78
CA THR A 141 11.57 9.01 -0.45
C THR A 141 12.20 7.62 -0.26
N GLU A 142 12.64 6.96 -1.34
CA GLU A 142 13.34 5.67 -1.27
C GLU A 142 14.87 5.78 -1.27
N SER A 143 15.43 6.94 -1.60
CA SER A 143 16.89 7.15 -1.54
C SER A 143 17.35 7.45 -0.11
N PRO A 144 18.36 6.74 0.43
CA PRO A 144 18.83 6.94 1.81
C PRO A 144 19.29 8.38 2.10
N ALA A 145 19.73 9.13 1.09
CA ALA A 145 20.19 10.51 1.22
C ALA A 145 19.06 11.54 1.38
N SER A 146 17.81 11.18 1.08
CA SER A 146 16.65 12.08 1.27
C SER A 146 15.98 11.87 2.62
N LYS A 147 16.05 10.66 3.18
CA LYS A 147 15.58 10.33 4.51
C LYS A 147 16.34 11.14 5.55
N GLU A 148 17.65 11.25 5.39
CA GLU A 148 18.48 12.10 6.26
C GLU A 148 18.04 13.57 6.22
N LYS A 149 17.72 14.10 5.04
CA LYS A 149 17.22 15.49 4.92
C LYS A 149 15.80 15.66 5.46
N ALA A 150 14.92 14.69 5.26
CA ALA A 150 13.55 14.73 5.78
C ALA A 150 13.51 14.56 7.30
N VAL A 151 14.42 13.76 7.87
CA VAL A 151 14.63 13.62 9.32
C VAL A 151 15.17 14.91 9.90
N ILE A 152 16.17 15.54 9.27
CA ILE A 152 16.71 16.83 9.74
C ILE A 152 15.62 17.93 9.68
N GLU A 153 14.82 17.98 8.61
CA GLU A 153 13.73 18.96 8.46
C GLU A 153 12.60 18.71 9.48
N ALA A 154 12.26 17.44 9.75
CA ALA A 154 11.30 17.06 10.78
C ALA A 154 11.82 17.39 12.19
N GLU A 155 13.10 17.15 12.45
CA GLU A 155 13.75 17.42 13.75
C GLU A 155 13.87 18.94 14.00
N GLU A 156 14.09 19.74 12.96
CA GLU A 156 14.05 21.21 13.05
C GLU A 156 12.63 21.74 13.29
N LEU A 157 11.61 21.19 12.63
CA LEU A 157 10.21 21.53 12.88
C LEU A 157 9.76 21.14 14.29
N GLN A 158 10.29 20.03 14.82
CA GLN A 158 10.01 19.59 16.18
C GLN A 158 10.70 20.47 17.23
N LYS A 159 11.95 20.90 16.99
CA LYS A 159 12.63 21.92 17.81
C LYS A 159 11.95 23.30 17.74
N GLN A 160 11.27 23.59 16.64
CA GLN A 160 10.46 24.81 16.50
C GLN A 160 9.13 24.69 17.27
N TYR A 161 8.52 23.51 17.27
CA TYR A 161 7.29 23.22 18.03
C TYR A 161 7.53 23.19 19.54
N GLU A 162 8.62 22.57 20.01
CA GLU A 162 9.01 22.54 21.43
C GLU A 162 9.41 23.93 21.98
N ARG A 163 9.71 24.89 21.10
CA ARG A 163 9.99 26.29 21.47
C ARG A 163 8.75 27.15 21.69
N GLN A 164 7.54 26.65 21.43
CA GLN A 164 6.31 27.34 21.83
C GLN A 164 5.94 26.95 23.27
N PRO A 165 6.08 27.85 24.26
CA PRO A 165 5.55 27.58 25.58
C PRO A 165 4.03 27.76 25.53
N ASP A 166 3.34 26.69 25.93
CA ASP A 166 1.99 26.72 26.46
C ASP A 166 0.82 26.81 25.45
N SER A 167 0.44 25.64 24.90
CA SER A 167 -0.98 25.41 24.57
C SER A 167 -1.37 23.95 24.80
N GLY A 168 -1.42 23.53 26.07
CA GLY A 168 -2.48 22.69 26.64
C GLY A 168 -2.95 21.37 25.99
N SER A 169 -2.31 20.81 24.97
CA SER A 169 -2.76 19.56 24.32
C SER A 169 -1.61 18.59 24.05
N ALA A 170 -1.16 17.84 25.06
CA ALA A 170 -0.19 16.77 24.86
C ALA A 170 -0.46 15.60 25.81
N PRO A 171 -0.95 14.48 25.26
CA PRO A 171 -0.17 13.25 25.37
C PRO A 171 0.04 12.51 24.02
N ALA A 172 -0.53 13.02 22.92
CA ALA A 172 -0.56 12.34 21.63
C ALA A 172 0.79 12.27 20.90
N SER A 173 1.44 13.42 20.78
CA SER A 173 2.61 13.59 19.93
C SER A 173 3.79 12.77 20.43
N LYS A 174 4.02 12.76 21.74
CA LYS A 174 5.15 12.05 22.34
C LYS A 174 5.07 10.54 22.13
N ALA A 175 3.87 9.97 22.24
CA ALA A 175 3.64 8.53 22.02
C ALA A 175 3.79 8.14 20.55
N VAL A 176 3.36 9.00 19.62
CA VAL A 176 3.53 8.78 18.17
C VAL A 176 5.01 8.88 17.77
N ILE A 177 5.73 9.85 18.33
CA ILE A 177 7.18 10.00 18.11
C ILE A 177 7.94 8.81 18.69
N GLU A 178 7.60 8.37 19.91
CA GLU A 178 8.21 7.19 20.54
C GLU A 178 7.92 5.90 19.78
N ALA A 179 6.71 5.78 19.21
CA ALA A 179 6.33 4.68 18.33
C ALA A 179 7.14 4.67 17.03
N GLN A 180 7.39 5.83 16.42
CA GLN A 180 8.25 5.95 15.24
C GLN A 180 9.72 5.60 15.55
N GLU A 181 10.27 6.07 16.67
CA GLU A 181 11.65 5.73 17.08
C GLU A 181 11.82 4.24 17.39
N LEU A 182 10.82 3.59 17.98
CA LEU A 182 10.84 2.15 18.23
C LEU A 182 10.77 1.34 16.94
N GLN A 183 10.02 1.81 15.95
CA GLN A 183 9.94 1.18 14.63
C GLN A 183 11.28 1.27 13.90
N GLU A 184 11.98 2.40 13.97
CA GLU A 184 13.31 2.56 13.36
C GLU A 184 14.35 1.63 14.01
N LYS A 185 14.37 1.53 15.35
CA LYS A 185 15.25 0.61 16.08
C LYS A 185 15.00 -0.87 15.75
N PHE A 186 13.73 -1.25 15.52
CA PHE A 186 13.36 -2.61 15.13
C PHE A 186 13.83 -2.94 13.70
N ILE A 187 13.72 -1.98 12.77
CA ILE A 187 14.19 -2.12 11.39
C ILE A 187 15.73 -2.24 11.34
N GLU A 188 16.45 -1.42 12.12
CA GLU A 188 17.91 -1.51 12.24
C GLU A 188 18.38 -2.85 12.82
N GLN A 189 17.70 -3.37 13.85
CA GLN A 189 18.03 -4.68 14.40
C GLN A 189 17.83 -5.81 13.39
N LYS A 190 16.76 -5.75 12.58
CA LYS A 190 16.48 -6.77 11.56
C LYS A 190 17.48 -6.73 10.40
N GLN A 191 18.03 -5.56 10.06
CA GLN A 191 19.12 -5.42 9.08
C GLN A 191 20.48 -5.88 9.60
N LYS A 192 20.69 -5.90 10.94
CA LYS A 192 21.96 -6.30 11.57
C LYS A 192 22.06 -7.80 11.89
N SER A 193 21.01 -8.58 11.67
CA SER A 193 21.05 -10.05 11.79
C SER A 193 21.40 -10.69 10.43
N PRO A 194 22.63 -11.16 10.22
CA PRO A 194 22.96 -11.89 8.99
C PRO A 194 22.22 -13.23 8.94
N LEU A 195 21.80 -13.62 7.73
CA LEU A 195 21.31 -14.95 7.37
C LEU A 195 22.08 -16.04 8.15
N THR A 196 21.39 -16.79 9.01
CA THR A 196 21.93 -18.05 9.52
C THR A 196 20.88 -19.16 9.40
N SER A 197 21.25 -20.13 8.56
CA SER A 197 20.94 -21.56 8.70
C SER A 197 19.55 -22.03 8.26
N ALA A 198 19.28 -22.03 6.95
CA ALA A 198 18.36 -23.00 6.36
C ALA A 198 18.75 -23.49 4.94
N GLU A 199 19.94 -23.12 4.42
CA GLU A 199 20.39 -23.54 3.08
C GLU A 199 21.79 -24.17 3.10
N ARG A 200 21.96 -25.15 3.99
CA ARG A 200 22.97 -26.20 3.88
C ARG A 200 22.28 -27.50 4.27
N LEU A 201 21.70 -28.21 3.31
CA LEU A 201 21.43 -29.65 3.32
C LEU A 201 20.68 -30.05 2.03
N ASN A 202 21.23 -29.76 0.85
CA ASN A 202 21.00 -30.57 -0.34
C ASN A 202 21.97 -30.20 -1.48
N SER A 203 23.18 -30.73 -1.40
CA SER A 203 24.01 -31.02 -2.58
C SER A 203 25.03 -32.07 -2.19
N THR A 204 24.67 -33.32 -2.42
CA THR A 204 25.58 -34.47 -2.45
C THR A 204 26.59 -34.24 -3.58
N PRO A 205 27.89 -34.54 -3.39
CA PRO A 205 28.86 -34.46 -4.48
C PRO A 205 28.69 -35.66 -5.42
N VAL A 206 28.71 -35.37 -6.72
CA VAL A 206 28.95 -36.38 -7.77
C VAL A 206 30.41 -36.80 -7.67
N GLN A 207 30.67 -38.07 -7.30
CA GLN A 207 31.62 -38.99 -7.94
C GLN A 207 31.21 -40.42 -7.64
#